data_AF-A0ABC8RI03-F1
#
_entry.id   AF-A0ABC8RI03-F1
#
_cell.length_a   1.000
_cell.length_b   1.000
_cell.length_c   1.000
_cell.angle_alpha   90.00
_cell.angle_beta   90.00
_cell.angle_gamma   90.00
#
_symmetry.space_group_name_H-M   'P 1'
#
loop_
_entity.id
_entity.type
_entity.pdbx_description
1 polymer ?
#
loop_
_entity_poly.entity_id
_entity_poly.type
_entity_poly.pdbx_seq_one_letter_code
_entity_poly.pdbx_strand_id
1 'polypeptide(L)'
;MSRSTIVDNIVKFVTEVVGNSYYSAVKSGFDDTNTNQATRISFKYGCSRGVFGTPIFFVNGFVLPGAGAAIDYNTWRSIIDPLVSQ
;
A
#
# COMPACT_ATOMS: atom_id res chain seq x y z
N MET A 1 13.01 21.01 7.72
CA MET A 1 12.10 20.18 8.54
C MET A 1 12.85 18.95 8.99
N SER A 2 12.80 18.55 10.27
CA SER A 2 13.51 17.36 10.76
C SER A 2 12.70 16.08 10.55
N ARG A 3 13.34 14.92 10.60
CA ARG A 3 12.65 13.61 10.61
C ARG A 3 11.59 13.55 11.71
N SER A 4 11.94 13.98 12.93
CA SER A 4 11.02 13.94 14.07
C SER A 4 9.76 14.77 13.82
N THR A 5 9.89 15.98 13.27
CA THR A 5 8.74 16.82 12.92
C THR A 5 7.85 16.15 11.86
N ILE A 6 8.44 15.52 10.85
CA ILE A 6 7.70 14.81 9.80
C ILE A 6 6.93 13.62 10.40
N VAL A 7 7.60 12.80 11.22
CA VAL A 7 6.97 11.66 11.90
C VAL A 7 5.82 12.12 12.77
N ASP A 8 6.01 13.16 13.59
CA ASP A 8 4.95 13.68 14.45
C ASP A 8 3.73 14.18 13.65
N ASN A 9 3.95 14.83 12.50
CA ASN A 9 2.87 15.27 11.62
C ASN A 9 2.11 14.09 11.01
N ILE A 10 2.82 13.06 10.53
CA ILE A 10 2.19 11.85 9.97
C ILE A 10 1.40 11.10 11.05
N VAL A 11 1.98 10.91 12.23
CA VAL A 11 1.31 10.22 13.35
C VAL A 11 0.01 10.94 13.69
N LYS A 12 0.04 12.27 13.86
CA LYS A 12 -1.16 13.07 14.15
C LYS A 12 -2.24 12.88 13.10
N PHE A 13 -1.87 13.04 11.82
CA PHE A 13 -2.78 12.87 10.69
C PHE A 13 -3.44 11.47 10.68
N VAL A 14 -2.65 10.42 10.90
CA VAL A 14 -3.20 9.05 10.94
C VAL A 14 -4.14 8.88 12.14
N THR A 15 -3.75 9.36 13.32
CA THR A 15 -4.54 9.19 14.56
C THR A 15 -5.83 9.99 14.58
N GLU A 16 -5.96 11.04 13.76
CA GLU A 16 -7.25 11.74 13.55
C GLU A 16 -8.29 10.81 12.93
N VAL A 17 -7.87 9.84 12.11
CA VAL A 17 -8.76 8.90 11.41
C VAL A 17 -8.93 7.61 12.21
N VAL A 18 -7.85 7.03 12.72
CA VAL A 18 -7.89 5.72 13.39
C VAL A 18 -8.13 5.81 14.90
N GLY A 19 -8.05 7.01 15.48
CA GLY A 19 -8.22 7.28 16.91
C GLY A 19 -6.91 7.52 17.66
N ASN A 20 -6.94 8.47 18.60
CA ASN A 20 -5.78 8.89 19.40
C ASN A 20 -5.19 7.79 20.29
N SER A 21 -5.97 6.76 20.63
CA SER A 21 -5.48 5.57 21.35
C SER A 21 -4.35 4.85 20.63
N TYR A 22 -4.25 5.00 19.31
CA TYR A 22 -3.19 4.39 18.49
C TYR A 22 -1.94 5.23 18.34
N TYR A 23 -1.88 6.44 18.90
CA TYR A 23 -0.76 7.37 18.73
C TYR A 23 0.59 6.73 19.03
N SER A 24 0.72 6.09 20.19
CA SER A 24 1.96 5.44 20.59
C SER A 24 2.36 4.31 19.64
N ALA A 25 1.39 3.49 19.21
CA ALA A 25 1.64 2.36 18.31
C ALA A 25 2.08 2.84 16.90
N VAL A 26 1.40 3.84 16.34
CA VAL A 26 1.75 4.43 15.04
C VAL A 26 3.13 5.08 15.11
N LYS A 27 3.41 5.83 16.20
CA LYS A 27 4.71 6.49 16.39
C LYS A 27 5.85 5.50 16.53
N SER A 28 5.71 4.47 17.38
CA SER A 28 6.73 3.45 17.55
C SER A 28 6.96 2.62 16.28
N GLY A 29 5.94 2.47 15.43
CA GLY A 29 6.04 1.76 14.14
C GLY A 29 7.09 2.35 13.19
N PHE A 30 7.44 3.63 13.31
CA PHE A 30 8.49 4.26 12.50
C PHE A 30 9.92 3.82 12.87
N ASP A 31 10.09 3.25 14.06
CA ASP A 31 11.37 2.74 14.57
C ASP A 31 11.35 1.21 14.75
N ASP A 32 10.23 0.55 14.44
CA ASP A 32 10.05 -0.90 14.50
C ASP A 32 10.77 -1.63 13.35
N THR A 33 11.50 -2.70 13.69
CA THR A 33 12.31 -3.46 12.72
C THR A 33 11.45 -4.22 11.71
N ASN A 34 10.32 -4.79 12.14
CA ASN A 34 9.46 -5.57 11.25
C ASN A 34 8.78 -4.67 10.21
N THR A 35 8.30 -3.50 10.63
CA THR A 35 7.70 -2.50 9.76
C THR A 35 8.71 -1.95 8.75
N ASN A 36 9.96 -1.72 9.18
CA ASN A 36 11.06 -1.35 8.29
C ASN A 36 11.34 -2.45 7.25
N GLN A 37 11.42 -3.71 7.68
CA GLN A 37 11.63 -4.84 6.78
C GLN A 37 10.48 -4.99 5.77
N ALA A 38 9.23 -4.90 6.21
CA ALA A 38 8.05 -4.95 5.35
C ALA A 38 8.06 -3.82 4.30
N THR A 39 8.47 -2.61 4.69
CA THR A 39 8.61 -1.48 3.76
C THR A 39 9.66 -1.75 2.68
N ARG A 40 10.82 -2.31 3.06
CA ARG A 40 11.89 -2.67 2.12
C ARG A 40 11.48 -3.78 1.15
N ILE A 41 10.78 -4.79 1.65
CA ILE A 41 10.24 -5.88 0.83
C ILE A 41 9.24 -5.32 -0.18
N SER A 42 8.31 -4.48 0.27
CA SER A 42 7.28 -3.88 -0.59
C SER A 42 7.89 -3.01 -1.70
N PHE A 43 8.91 -2.19 -1.36
CA PHE A 43 9.63 -1.39 -2.35
C PHE A 43 10.32 -2.28 -3.40
N LYS A 44 11.09 -3.29 -2.96
CA LYS A 44 11.77 -4.22 -3.87
C LYS A 44 10.79 -5.01 -4.73
N TYR A 45 9.64 -5.41 -4.16
CA TYR A 45 8.60 -6.11 -4.89
C TYR A 45 8.05 -5.25 -6.03
N GLY A 46 7.71 -3.98 -5.76
CA GLY A 46 7.29 -3.03 -6.79
C GLY A 46 8.33 -2.87 -7.92
N CYS A 47 9.60 -2.69 -7.56
CA CYS A 47 10.69 -2.62 -8.55
C CYS A 47 10.80 -3.89 -9.41
N SER A 48 10.75 -5.08 -8.79
CA SER A 48 10.85 -6.36 -9.50
C SER A 48 9.68 -6.62 -10.46
N ARG A 49 8.54 -5.95 -10.24
CA ARG A 49 7.34 -6.03 -11.06
C ARG A 49 7.22 -4.89 -12.08
N GLY A 50 8.25 -4.04 -12.21
CA GLY A 50 8.26 -2.92 -13.15
C GLY A 50 7.22 -1.84 -12.81
N VAL A 51 6.83 -1.67 -11.54
CA VAL A 51 5.89 -0.64 -11.13
C VAL A 51 6.55 0.73 -11.24
N PHE A 52 6.05 1.57 -12.14
CA PHE A 52 6.55 2.94 -12.39
C PHE A 52 5.52 4.03 -12.05
N GLY A 53 4.32 3.65 -11.59
CA GLY A 53 3.23 4.55 -11.28
C GLY A 53 2.10 3.84 -10.54
N THR A 54 1.05 4.58 -10.21
CA THR A 54 -0.15 4.03 -9.59
C THR A 54 -1.40 4.65 -10.22
N PRO A 55 -2.51 3.89 -10.35
CA PRO A 55 -2.63 2.46 -10.05
C PRO A 55 -1.98 1.55 -11.11
N ILE A 56 -1.39 0.43 -10.69
CA ILE A 56 -0.98 -0.70 -11.54
C ILE A 56 -1.44 -1.96 -10.82
N PHE A 57 -2.22 -2.80 -11.50
CA PHE A 57 -2.86 -3.96 -10.91
C PHE A 57 -2.21 -5.26 -11.37
N PHE A 58 -2.18 -6.25 -10.49
CA PHE A 58 -1.71 -7.60 -10.76
C PHE A 58 -2.73 -8.61 -10.26
N VAL A 59 -2.98 -9.65 -11.05
CA VAL A 59 -3.81 -10.80 -10.66
C VAL A 59 -2.98 -12.06 -10.85
N ASN A 60 -2.84 -12.87 -9.79
CA ASN A 60 -2.00 -14.09 -9.78
C ASN A 60 -0.56 -13.87 -10.28
N GLY A 61 0.00 -12.68 -10.05
CA GLY A 61 1.36 -12.31 -10.47
C GLY A 61 1.48 -11.78 -11.91
N PHE A 62 0.40 -11.74 -12.68
CA PHE A 62 0.35 -11.16 -14.02
C PHE A 62 -0.17 -9.73 -13.98
N VAL A 63 0.48 -8.83 -14.72
CA VAL A 63 0.09 -7.42 -14.81
C VAL A 63 -1.18 -7.28 -15.66
N LEU A 64 -2.12 -6.45 -15.21
CA LEU A 64 -3.30 -6.07 -16.00
C LEU A 64 -2.97 -4.86 -16.91
N PRO A 65 -3.54 -4.79 -18.12
CA PRO A 65 -3.37 -3.64 -19.01
C PRO A 65 -4.01 -2.37 -18.41
N GLY A 66 -3.57 -1.20 -18.90
CA GLY A 66 -4.15 0.09 -18.48
C GLY A 66 -3.47 0.75 -17.27
N ALA A 67 -2.14 0.63 -17.18
CA ALA A 67 -1.36 1.31 -16.13
C ALA A 67 -1.74 2.80 -16.01
N GLY A 68 -2.01 3.25 -14.78
CA GLY A 68 -2.43 4.62 -14.48
C GLY A 68 -3.94 4.87 -14.51
N ALA A 69 -4.75 3.90 -14.94
CA ALA A 69 -6.21 4.01 -14.92
C ALA A 69 -6.83 3.14 -13.82
N ALA A 70 -7.86 3.66 -13.16
CA ALA A 70 -8.70 2.86 -12.27
C ALA A 70 -9.49 1.83 -13.09
N ILE A 71 -9.64 0.61 -12.55
CA ILE A 71 -10.49 -0.44 -13.13
C ILE A 71 -11.85 -0.37 -12.44
N ASP A 72 -12.93 -0.29 -13.23
CA ASP A 72 -14.29 -0.26 -12.71
C ASP A 72 -14.75 -1.62 -12.16
N TYR A 73 -15.85 -1.61 -11.41
CA TYR A 73 -16.40 -2.81 -10.77
C TYR A 73 -16.73 -3.94 -11.76
N ASN A 74 -17.37 -3.62 -12.90
CA ASN A 74 -17.79 -4.64 -13.87
C ASN A 74 -16.56 -5.29 -14.53
N THR A 75 -15.52 -4.51 -14.79
CA THR A 75 -14.24 -4.99 -15.32
C THR A 75 -13.53 -5.87 -14.29
N TRP A 76 -13.57 -5.53 -13.01
CA TRP A 76 -13.05 -6.42 -11.96
C TRP A 76 -13.78 -7.75 -11.89
N ARG A 77 -15.12 -7.74 -11.96
CA ARG A 77 -15.95 -8.96 -11.98
C ARG A 77 -15.60 -9.84 -13.17
N SER A 78 -15.43 -9.27 -14.37
CA SER A 78 -15.08 -10.06 -15.55
C SER A 78 -13.68 -10.70 -15.48
N ILE A 79 -12.75 -10.12 -14.71
CA ILE A 79 -11.41 -10.68 -14.48
C ILE A 79 -11.41 -11.74 -13.37
N ILE A 80 -12.07 -11.47 -12.24
CA ILE A 80 -11.98 -12.31 -11.03
C ILE A 80 -12.97 -13.47 -11.07
N ASP A 81 -14.22 -13.26 -11.50
CA ASP A 81 -15.27 -14.28 -11.42
C ASP A 81 -14.86 -15.60 -12.12
N PRO A 82 -14.27 -15.59 -13.33
CA PRO A 82 -13.83 -16.83 -13.99
C PRO A 82 -12.67 -17.55 -13.29
N LEU A 83 -11.91 -16.87 -12.42
CA LEU A 83 -10.76 -17.46 -11.71
C LEU A 83 -11.16 -18.16 -10.40
N VAL A 84 -12.36 -17.87 -9.89
CA VAL A 84 -12.85 -18.39 -8.60
C VAL A 84 -14.07 -19.29 -8.73
N SER A 85 -14.74 -19.28 -9.89
CA SER A 85 -15.82 -20.22 -10.20
C SER A 85 -15.25 -21.59 -10.59
N GLN A 86 -15.18 -22.53 -9.65
CA GLN A 86 -15.02 -23.97 -9.91
C GLN A 86 -16.37 -24.67 -9.83
#